data_AF-A0A0B3XSZ2-F1
#
_entry.id   AF-A0A0B3XSZ2-F1
#
_cell.length_a   1.000
_cell.length_b   1.000
_cell.length_c   1.000
_cell.angle_alpha   90.00
_cell.angle_beta   90.00
_cell.angle_gamma   90.00
#
_symmetry.space_group_name_H-M   'P 1'
#
loop_
_entity.id
_entity.type
_entity.pdbx_description
1 polymer ?
#
loop_
_entity_poly.entity_id
_entity_poly.type
_entity_poly.pdbx_seq_one_letter_code
_entity_poly.pdbx_strand_id
1 'polypeptide(L)' 'MTVTNLIGKSYFKRITSPVVERYTLITVKGKRKLACYIEDEWVIDSTCKAINDMLEQGLIGEEAVKGWADFKKKNVH' A
#
# COMPACT_ATOMS: atom_id res chain seq x y z
N MET A 1 1.17 -5.37 -23.85
CA MET A 1 2.22 -5.32 -24.88
C MET A 1 3.40 -6.13 -24.35
N THR A 2 3.69 -7.26 -24.99
CA THR A 2 4.64 -8.26 -24.50
C THR A 2 5.97 -8.02 -25.20
N VAL A 3 7.05 -7.81 -24.46
CA VAL A 3 8.40 -7.67 -25.04
C VAL A 3 9.11 -9.01 -24.89
N THR A 4 9.27 -9.72 -26.00
CA THR A 4 10.08 -10.95 -26.12
C THR A 4 11.51 -10.57 -26.48
N ASN A 5 12.48 -10.98 -25.67
CA ASN A 5 13.89 -10.92 -26.02
C ASN A 5 14.46 -12.35 -26.15
N LEU A 6 15.23 -12.57 -27.21
CA LEU A 6 15.62 -13.87 -27.80
C LEU A 6 16.82 -14.56 -27.13
N ILE A 7 17.06 -14.30 -25.84
CA ILE A 7 18.15 -14.93 -25.09
C ILE A 7 17.58 -15.41 -23.78
N GLY A 8 17.42 -16.73 -23.65
CA GLY A 8 16.79 -17.46 -22.54
C GLY A 8 17.49 -17.32 -21.19
N LYS A 9 17.62 -16.10 -20.69
CA LYS A 9 17.80 -15.81 -19.27
C LYS A 9 16.54 -15.12 -18.82
N SER A 10 15.57 -15.93 -18.40
CA SER A 10 14.44 -15.46 -17.61
C SER A 10 15.02 -14.88 -16.33
N TYR A 11 15.27 -13.56 -16.32
CA TYR A 11 15.48 -12.84 -15.08
C TYR A 11 14.13 -12.86 -14.38
N PHE A 12 13.88 -13.94 -13.65
CA PHE A 12 12.90 -13.99 -12.58
C PHE A 12 13.47 -13.06 -11.50
N LYS A 13 13.41 -11.75 -11.76
CA LYS A 13 13.62 -10.74 -10.75
C LYS A 13 12.45 -11.02 -9.82
N ARG A 14 12.74 -11.76 -8.75
CA ARG A 14 11.83 -11.94 -7.62
C ARG A 14 11.38 -10.52 -7.34
N ILE A 15 10.13 -10.21 -7.68
CA ILE A 15 9.57 -8.91 -7.40
C ILE A 15 9.39 -8.98 -5.89
N THR A 16 10.48 -8.74 -5.15
CA THR A 16 10.42 -8.45 -3.74
C THR A 16 9.67 -7.13 -3.70
N SER A 17 8.34 -7.24 -3.68
CA SER A 17 7.49 -6.11 -3.38
C SER A 17 8.07 -5.48 -2.12
N PRO A 18 8.25 -4.15 -2.10
CA PRO A 18 8.77 -3.47 -0.94
C PRO A 18 8.03 -3.97 0.30
N VAL A 19 8.78 -4.41 1.31
CA VAL A 19 8.19 -4.95 2.53
C VAL A 19 7.51 -3.78 3.24
N VAL A 20 6.18 -3.78 3.23
CA VAL A 20 5.41 -2.76 3.94
C VAL A 20 5.56 -3.00 5.43
N GLU A 21 6.20 -2.06 6.12
CA GLU A 21 6.45 -2.16 7.56
C GLU A 21 5.20 -1.83 8.37
N ARG A 22 4.44 -0.81 7.94
CA ARG A 22 3.21 -0.40 8.62
C ARG A 22 2.29 0.42 7.71
N TYR A 23 1.00 0.38 8.00
CA TYR A 23 0.01 1.29 7.44
C TYR A 23 -0.41 2.31 8.51
N THR A 24 -0.59 3.57 8.13
CA THR A 24 -1.14 4.59 9.03
C THR A 24 -1.99 5.62 8.29
N LEU A 25 -2.90 6.26 9.03
CA LEU A 25 -3.63 7.42 8.55
C LEU A 25 -2.82 8.69 8.81
N ILE A 26 -2.31 9.31 7.75
CA ILE A 26 -1.65 10.62 7.77
C ILE A 26 -2.59 11.72 7.28
N THR A 27 -2.34 12.96 7.67
CA THR A 27 -3.10 14.12 7.17
C THR A 27 -2.34 14.76 6.01
N VAL A 28 -2.92 14.71 4.81
CA VAL A 28 -2.35 15.31 3.59
C VAL A 28 -3.32 16.39 3.10
N LYS A 29 -2.86 17.65 3.08
CA LYS A 29 -3.68 18.82 2.67
C LYS A 29 -5.03 18.91 3.42
N GLY A 30 -5.02 18.64 4.73
CA GLY A 30 -6.22 18.66 5.58
C GLY A 30 -7.17 17.46 5.43
N LYS A 31 -6.87 16.51 4.53
CA LYS A 31 -7.61 15.25 4.39
C LYS A 31 -6.83 14.11 5.03
N ARG A 32 -7.51 13.23 5.77
CA ARG A 32 -6.88 12.01 6.26
C ARG A 32 -6.79 11.00 5.14
N LYS A 33 -5.59 10.46 4.93
CA LYS A 33 -5.28 9.46 3.91
C LYS A 33 -4.44 8.35 4.53
N LEU A 34 -4.72 7.13 4.13
CA LEU A 34 -3.91 5.97 4.41
C LEU A 34 -2.63 6.05 3.57
N ALA A 35 -1.50 5.82 4.24
CA ALA A 35 -0.20 5.64 3.63
C ALA A 35 0.49 4.42 4.24
N CYS A 36 1.36 3.78 3.47
CA CYS A 36 2.24 2.73 3.92
C CYS A 36 3.64 3.29 4.17
N TYR A 37 4.32 2.77 5.20
CA TYR A 37 5.71 3.02 5.47
C TYR A 37 6.54 1.90 4.88
N ILE A 38 7.46 2.26 4.00
CA ILE A 38 8.31 1.36 3.24
C ILE A 38 9.71 1.96 3.23
N GLU A 39 10.71 1.21 3.69
CA GLU A 39 12.13 1.58 3.54
C GLU A 39 12.43 3.02 4.02
N ASP A 40 11.88 3.39 5.17
CA ASP A 40 11.98 4.73 5.77
C ASP A 40 11.16 5.86 5.10
N GLU A 41 10.36 5.54 4.08
CA GLU A 41 9.53 6.51 3.35
C GLU A 41 8.03 6.24 3.49
N TRP A 42 7.23 7.31 3.52
CA TRP A 42 5.77 7.23 3.44
C TRP A 42 5.32 7.24 1.98
N VAL A 43 4.75 6.12 1.55
CA VAL A 43 4.29 5.90 0.18
C VAL A 43 2.78 5.66 0.17
N ILE A 44 2.12 6.04 -0.92
CA ILE A 44 0.72 5.68 -1.19
C ILE A 44 0.74 4.62 -2.29
N ASP A 45 0.70 3.35 -1.89
CA ASP A 45 0.63 2.21 -2.81
C ASP A 45 -0.78 2.05 -3.43
N SER A 46 -0.95 1.04 -4.28
CA SER A 46 -2.25 0.72 -4.88
C SER A 46 -3.33 0.38 -3.84
N THR A 47 -2.96 -0.27 -2.74
CA THR A 47 -3.88 -0.62 -1.66
C THR A 47 -4.37 0.64 -0.94
N CYS A 48 -3.45 1.54 -0.60
CA CYS A 48 -3.74 2.83 -0.01
C CYS A 48 -4.63 3.66 -0.93
N LYS A 49 -4.39 3.66 -2.24
CA LYS A 49 -5.26 4.36 -3.21
C LYS A 49 -6.70 3.85 -3.16
N ALA A 50 -6.90 2.53 -3.20
CA ALA A 50 -8.24 1.95 -3.16
C ALA A 50 -8.97 2.26 -1.85
N ILE A 51 -8.28 2.16 -0.72
CA ILE A 51 -8.87 2.47 0.60
C ILE A 51 -9.16 3.96 0.72
N ASN A 52 -8.26 4.82 0.25
CA ASN A 52 -8.48 6.26 0.24
C ASN A 52 -9.66 6.65 -0.64
N ASP A 53 -9.82 6.02 -1.80
CA ASP A 53 -10.96 6.24 -2.69
C ASP A 53 -12.28 5.87 -2.01
N MET A 54 -12.34 4.70 -1.35
CA MET A 54 -13.50 4.30 -0.55
C MET A 54 -13.78 5.25 0.62
N LEU A 55 -12.74 5.78 1.26
CA LEU A 55 -12.85 6.76 2.35
C LEU A 55 -13.36 8.11 1.83
N GLU A 56 -12.86 8.58 0.68
CA GLU A 56 -13.29 9.84 0.05
C GLU A 56 -14.74 9.74 -0.47
N GLN A 57 -15.18 8.55 -0.90
CA GLN A 57 -16.57 8.29 -1.29
C GLN A 57 -17.51 8.05 -0.08
N GLY A 58 -16.99 7.97 1.15
CA GLY A 58 -17.77 7.71 2.35
C GLY A 58 -18.29 6.27 2.47
N LEU A 59 -17.74 5.32 1.69
CA LEU A 59 -18.10 3.91 1.74
C LEU A 59 -17.55 3.22 2.98
N ILE A 60 -16.44 3.74 3.52
CA ILE A 60 -15.82 3.27 4.76
C ILE A 60 -15.52 4.47 5.66
N GLY A 61 -15.64 4.28 6.97
CA GLY A 61 -15.26 5.28 7.97
C GLY A 61 -13.79 5.21 8.36
N GLU A 62 -13.27 6.30 8.93
CA GLU A 62 -11.88 6.35 9.44
C GLU A 62 -11.58 5.24 10.46
N GLU A 63 -12.55 4.88 11.29
CA GLU A 63 -12.40 3.81 12.29
C GLU A 63 -12.18 2.44 11.64
N ALA A 64 -12.87 2.15 10.53
CA ALA A 64 -12.68 0.92 9.78
C ALA A 64 -11.26 0.85 9.18
N VAL A 65 -10.78 1.97 8.62
CA VAL A 65 -9.42 2.07 8.08
C VAL A 65 -8.37 1.90 9.18
N LYS A 66 -8.60 2.51 10.36
CA LYS A 66 -7.72 2.38 11.52
C LYS A 66 -7.67 0.93 12.03
N GLY A 67 -8.82 0.27 12.13
CA GLY A 67 -8.91 -1.14 12.53
C GLY A 67 -8.20 -2.07 11.54
N TRP A 68 -8.37 -1.82 10.23
CA TRP A 68 -7.66 -2.57 9.19
C TRP A 68 -6.14 -2.37 9.26
N ALA A 69 -5.67 -1.14 9.49
CA ALA A 69 -4.25 -0.84 9.63
C ALA A 69 -3.63 -1.53 10.86
N ASP A 70 -4.34 -1.55 12.00
CA ASP A 70 -3.91 -2.28 13.21
C ASP A 70 -3.87 -3.80 12.98
N PHE A 71 -4.86 -4.35 12.28
CA PHE A 71 -4.87 -5.75 11.89
C PHE A 71 -3.65 -6.12 11.03
N LYS A 72 -3.29 -5.27 10.06
CA LYS A 72 -2.09 -5.49 9.24
C LYS A 72 -0.81 -5.45 10.06
N LYS A 73 -0.71 -4.57 11.05
CA LYS A 73 0.44 -4.51 11.96
C LYS A 73 0.66 -5.80 12.75
N LYS A 74 -0.42 -6.50 13.14
CA LYS A 74 -0.36 -7.75 13.91
C LYS A 74 0.03 -8.99 13.10
N ASN A 75 -0.08 -8.94 11.78
CA ASN A 75 0.19 -10.09 10.90
C ASN A 75 1.58 -10.02 10.23
N VAL A 76 2.48 -9.16 10.73
CA VAL A 76 3.90 -9.14 10.34
C VAL A 76 4.66 -9.99 11.35
N HIS A 77 4.62 -11.32 11.18
CA HIS A 77 5.44 -12.30 11.88
C HIS A 77 6.03 -13.28 10.88
#